data_AF-A0A821YNE4-F1
#
_entry.id   AF-A0A821YNE4-F1
#
_cell.length_a   1.000
_cell.length_b   1.000
_cell.length_c   1.000
_cell.angle_alpha   90.00
_cell.angle_beta   90.00
_cell.angle_gamma   90.00
#
_symmetry.space_group_name_H-M   'P 1'
#
loop_
_entity.id
_entity.type
_entity.pdbx_description
1 polymer ?
#
loop_
_entity_poly.entity_id
_entity_poly.type
_entity_poly.pdbx_seq_one_letter_code
_entity_poly.pdbx_strand_id
1 'polypeptide(L)'
;MHICLWSPMQRGTFDISTPGAHSCYHKIAPCGNINSSSSSPRTSLVAGSKHKVEFQQNLNHYYTIKPGTIDISFAVGLNPSENDFTVIHSLSDYNAMNQITQTNFSVEINLPNQPCDECVLRVRYLSNNPLEDDHGTVFHQCSDIKLTQTLINIKRKDKEQEKRVESMNKERQEDPHDCCIPESYVNSFFHIIPAIDFRSEGVIYYDKKAKQMRVTVVNNGGRGNTTYDGLFHMWMNFTSGKQYYYNYRNGTCDLYGLDYWNDWCFGNKYNQSSFWFDKMKNTSPVY
;
A
#
# COMPACT_ATOMS: atom_id res chain seq x y z
N MET A 1 -10.11 7.59 -0.95
CA MET A 1 -8.87 6.79 -0.99
C MET A 1 -7.96 7.23 0.12
N HIS A 2 -7.15 6.32 0.67
CA HIS A 2 -6.48 6.59 1.94
C HIS A 2 -5.11 5.93 1.95
N ILE A 3 -4.07 6.71 2.20
CA ILE A 3 -2.71 6.21 2.41
C ILE A 3 -2.16 6.83 3.68
N CYS A 4 -1.52 6.04 4.54
CA CYS A 4 -0.90 6.49 5.77
C CYS A 4 0.55 6.04 5.83
N LEU A 5 1.45 6.91 6.26
CA LEU A 5 2.90 6.67 6.33
C LEU A 5 3.33 6.70 7.81
N TRP A 6 3.98 5.63 8.30
CA TRP A 6 4.42 5.56 9.71
C TRP A 6 5.92 5.41 9.90
N SER A 7 6.66 5.00 8.88
CA SER A 7 8.13 4.97 8.92
C SER A 7 8.69 5.61 7.66
N PRO A 8 9.28 6.81 7.74
CA PRO A 8 9.23 7.73 8.89
C PRO A 8 7.80 8.25 9.12
N MET A 9 7.45 8.67 10.34
CA MET A 9 6.08 9.05 10.71
C MET A 9 5.57 10.25 9.89
N GLN A 10 4.36 10.16 9.33
CA GLN A 10 3.73 11.26 8.60
C GLN A 10 3.49 12.50 9.46
N ARG A 11 3.23 13.63 8.80
CA ARG A 11 2.74 14.84 9.45
C ARG A 11 1.30 14.67 9.92
N GLY A 12 0.95 15.39 10.98
CA GLY A 12 -0.41 15.46 11.50
C GLY A 12 -0.79 14.27 12.38
N THR A 13 -2.08 13.98 12.46
CA THR A 13 -2.58 12.81 13.19
C THR A 13 -2.31 11.53 12.41
N PHE A 14 -2.33 10.40 13.11
CA PHE A 14 -2.06 9.10 12.54
C PHE A 14 -3.00 8.05 13.12
N ASP A 15 -3.70 7.32 12.25
CA ASP A 15 -4.54 6.18 12.56
C ASP A 15 -4.54 5.21 11.38
N ILE A 16 -4.10 3.97 11.63
CA ILE A 16 -4.15 2.86 10.66
C ILE A 16 -5.04 1.71 11.16
N SER A 17 -5.78 1.91 12.26
CA SER A 17 -6.70 0.90 12.80
C SER A 17 -8.05 0.93 12.08
N THR A 18 -8.44 2.08 11.54
CA THR A 18 -9.72 2.24 10.83
C THR A 18 -9.48 2.29 9.32
N PRO A 19 -10.12 1.43 8.50
CA PRO A 19 -10.12 1.59 7.05
C PRO A 19 -10.78 2.92 6.66
N GLY A 20 -10.14 3.67 5.79
CA GLY A 20 -10.59 5.01 5.43
C GLY A 20 -10.44 6.07 6.53
N ALA A 21 -9.45 5.92 7.42
CA ALA A 21 -9.19 6.90 8.48
C ALA A 21 -8.89 8.29 7.91
N HIS A 22 -9.47 9.34 8.49
CA HIS A 22 -9.32 10.72 8.01
C HIS A 22 -7.85 11.21 7.99
N SER A 23 -7.00 10.72 8.90
CA SER A 23 -5.55 10.98 8.91
C SER A 23 -4.83 10.45 7.66
N CYS A 24 -5.43 9.50 6.94
CA CYS A 24 -4.90 8.97 5.70
C CYS A 24 -5.44 9.69 4.45
N TYR A 25 -6.32 10.69 4.64
CA TYR A 25 -7.06 11.37 3.57
C TYR A 25 -6.46 12.75 3.23
N HIS A 26 -5.38 12.76 2.46
CA HIS A 26 -4.62 13.98 2.17
C HIS A 26 -4.50 14.23 0.66
N LYS A 27 -5.48 14.95 0.08
CA LYS A 27 -5.58 15.18 -1.36
C LYS A 27 -4.79 16.39 -1.88
N ILE A 28 -4.60 17.42 -1.04
CA ILE A 28 -4.02 18.69 -1.48
C ILE A 28 -2.50 18.57 -1.56
N ALA A 29 -1.93 18.85 -2.72
CA ALA A 29 -0.48 18.81 -2.92
C ALA A 29 0.27 19.86 -2.07
N PRO A 30 1.54 19.62 -1.73
CA PRO A 30 2.27 18.37 -1.91
C PRO A 30 2.19 17.43 -0.69
N CYS A 31 1.58 17.89 0.42
CA CYS A 31 1.60 17.25 1.73
C CYS A 31 0.25 17.29 2.46
N GLY A 32 -0.87 17.26 1.74
CA GLY A 32 -2.21 17.24 2.32
C GLY A 32 -2.70 18.55 2.93
N ASN A 33 -2.13 19.70 2.54
CA ASN A 33 -2.30 20.97 3.24
C ASN A 33 -1.82 20.93 4.72
N ILE A 34 -0.91 20.00 5.05
CA ILE A 34 -0.27 19.92 6.36
C ILE A 34 1.16 20.43 6.26
N ASN A 35 1.36 21.65 6.77
CA ASN A 35 2.69 22.25 6.86
C ASN A 35 3.52 21.55 7.94
N SER A 36 4.83 21.51 7.73
CA SER A 36 5.78 21.13 8.77
C SER A 36 5.65 22.06 9.96
N SER A 37 5.77 21.52 11.17
CA SER A 37 5.99 22.31 12.37
C SER A 37 7.46 22.26 12.74
N SER A 38 8.06 23.40 13.11
CA SER A 38 9.46 23.45 13.57
C SER A 38 9.71 22.61 14.84
N SER A 39 8.65 22.20 15.54
CA SER A 39 8.65 21.36 16.74
C SER A 39 8.38 19.88 16.48
N SER A 40 8.03 19.48 15.25
CA SER A 40 7.73 18.07 14.95
C SER A 40 9.01 17.23 15.04
N PRO A 41 8.99 16.09 15.74
CA PRO A 41 10.17 15.24 15.82
C PRO A 41 10.54 14.74 14.43
N ARG A 42 11.74 15.09 13.98
CA ARG A 42 12.28 14.64 12.70
C ARG A 42 12.91 13.27 12.87
N THR A 43 12.62 12.34 11.97
CA THR A 43 13.35 11.07 11.94
C THR A 43 14.76 11.35 11.40
N SER A 44 15.79 11.09 12.21
CA SER A 44 17.18 11.24 11.78
C SER A 44 17.66 9.97 11.08
N LEU A 45 18.07 10.12 9.83
CA LEU A 45 18.56 9.05 8.96
C LEU A 45 19.97 9.40 8.47
N VAL A 46 20.63 8.43 7.83
CA VAL A 46 22.00 8.60 7.30
C VAL A 46 21.93 8.85 5.79
N ALA A 47 22.52 9.96 5.33
CA ALA A 47 22.59 10.29 3.91
C ALA A 47 23.33 9.19 3.12
N GLY A 48 22.79 8.83 1.96
CA GLY A 48 23.34 7.76 1.10
C GLY A 48 23.09 6.33 1.60
N SER A 49 22.43 6.16 2.75
CA SER A 49 22.10 4.84 3.29
C SER A 49 20.81 4.28 2.67
N LYS A 50 20.59 2.98 2.87
CA LYS A 50 19.29 2.36 2.62
C LYS A 50 18.36 2.62 3.79
N HIS A 51 17.10 2.90 3.49
CA HIS A 51 16.05 3.06 4.50
C HIS A 51 14.79 2.32 4.09
N LYS A 52 14.07 1.81 5.09
CA LYS A 52 12.81 1.10 4.90
C LYS A 52 11.66 2.06 5.16
N VAL A 53 10.95 2.41 4.10
CA VAL A 53 9.74 3.24 4.17
C VAL A 53 8.54 2.33 4.35
N GLU A 54 7.73 2.60 5.37
CA GLU A 54 6.58 1.78 5.72
C GLU A 54 5.30 2.62 5.76
N PHE A 55 4.32 2.16 5.01
CA PHE A 55 3.06 2.85 4.79
C PHE A 55 1.94 1.85 4.53
N GLN A 56 0.69 2.25 4.69
CA GLN A 56 -0.49 1.43 4.43
C GLN A 56 -1.37 2.16 3.44
N GLN A 57 -1.74 1.46 2.37
CA GLN A 57 -2.92 1.81 1.59
C GLN A 57 -4.13 1.40 2.44
N ASN A 58 -4.64 2.38 3.19
CA ASN A 58 -5.66 2.22 4.23
C ASN A 58 -7.09 2.12 3.64
N LEU A 59 -7.24 2.49 2.35
CA LEU A 59 -8.42 2.22 1.54
C LEU A 59 -7.99 2.19 0.07
N ASN A 60 -8.26 1.08 -0.62
CA ASN A 60 -7.89 0.87 -2.02
C ASN A 60 -8.88 1.53 -2.97
N HIS A 61 -8.43 2.15 -4.05
CA HIS A 61 -9.31 2.73 -5.08
C HIS A 61 -8.75 2.43 -6.46
N TYR A 62 -8.45 1.16 -6.66
CA TYR A 62 -7.78 0.66 -7.84
C TYR A 62 -8.63 0.88 -9.09
N TYR A 63 -8.02 1.39 -10.15
CA TYR A 63 -8.69 1.61 -11.43
C TYR A 63 -8.18 0.65 -12.51
N THR A 64 -9.05 -0.24 -13.01
CA THR A 64 -8.62 -1.28 -13.96
C THR A 64 -8.18 -0.77 -15.31
N ILE A 65 -8.90 0.23 -15.86
CA ILE A 65 -8.63 0.72 -17.22
C ILE A 65 -7.25 1.39 -17.26
N LYS A 66 -6.89 2.10 -16.20
CA LYS A 66 -5.60 2.75 -16.05
C LYS A 66 -5.13 2.62 -14.61
N PRO A 67 -4.44 1.53 -14.25
CA PRO A 67 -3.94 1.33 -12.90
C PRO A 67 -3.12 2.51 -12.40
N GLY A 68 -3.22 2.75 -11.10
CA GLY A 68 -2.48 3.80 -10.43
C GLY A 68 -0.99 3.53 -10.29
N THR A 69 -0.33 4.45 -9.60
CA THR A 69 1.06 4.31 -9.16
C THR A 69 1.19 4.83 -7.73
N ILE A 70 2.04 4.18 -6.94
CA ILE A 70 2.51 4.71 -5.68
C ILE A 70 3.99 5.07 -5.86
N ASP A 71 4.37 6.27 -5.45
CA ASP A 71 5.76 6.73 -5.53
C ASP A 71 6.26 7.26 -4.18
N ILE A 72 7.56 7.09 -3.98
CA ILE A 72 8.29 7.67 -2.86
C ILE A 72 9.20 8.74 -3.45
N SER A 73 9.07 9.96 -2.96
CA SER A 73 9.81 11.12 -3.45
C SER A 73 10.47 11.88 -2.31
N PHE A 74 11.53 12.61 -2.63
CA PHE A 74 12.34 13.38 -1.69
C PHE A 74 12.43 14.85 -2.12
N ALA A 75 12.40 15.76 -1.17
CA ALA A 75 12.67 17.18 -1.38
C ALA A 75 13.43 17.79 -0.19
N VAL A 76 14.18 18.86 -0.44
CA VAL A 76 14.88 19.65 0.60
C VAL A 76 14.00 20.81 1.05
N GLY A 77 14.09 21.17 2.33
CA GLY A 77 13.29 22.21 2.99
C GLY A 77 12.10 21.64 3.75
N LEU A 78 11.50 22.45 4.62
CA LEU A 78 10.35 22.04 5.45
C LEU A 78 9.02 22.03 4.70
N ASN A 79 8.80 22.93 3.75
CA ASN A 79 7.55 23.02 2.99
C ASN A 79 7.86 23.17 1.49
N PRO A 80 8.46 22.13 0.89
CA PRO A 80 8.75 22.11 -0.53
C PRO A 80 7.46 22.25 -1.35
N SER A 81 7.56 22.84 -2.54
CA SER A 81 6.51 22.85 -3.56
C SER A 81 6.45 21.50 -4.29
N GLU A 82 5.40 21.24 -5.07
CA GLU A 82 5.27 19.98 -5.83
C GLU A 82 6.46 19.74 -6.77
N ASN A 83 7.01 20.80 -7.37
CA ASN A 83 8.11 20.73 -8.34
C ASN A 83 9.47 20.45 -7.70
N ASP A 84 9.60 20.57 -6.37
CA ASP A 84 10.86 20.32 -5.65
C ASP A 84 11.08 18.81 -5.38
N PHE A 85 10.04 17.99 -5.55
CA PHE A 85 10.11 16.56 -5.27
C PHE A 85 10.76 15.78 -6.41
N THR A 86 11.78 14.99 -6.07
CA THR A 86 12.38 13.99 -6.94
C THR A 86 11.90 12.60 -6.55
N VAL A 87 11.32 11.85 -7.50
CA VAL A 87 10.91 10.45 -7.28
C VAL A 87 12.15 9.57 -7.12
N ILE A 88 12.25 8.86 -6.00
CA ILE A 88 13.37 7.95 -5.68
C ILE A 88 12.96 6.48 -5.73
N HIS A 89 11.66 6.18 -5.66
CA HIS A 89 11.12 4.84 -5.87
C HIS A 89 9.70 4.91 -6.42
N SER A 90 9.27 3.91 -7.19
CA SER A 90 7.89 3.76 -7.60
C SER A 90 7.49 2.29 -7.66
N LEU A 91 6.24 2.03 -7.31
CA LEU A 91 5.55 0.77 -7.45
C LEU A 91 4.24 0.98 -8.20
N SER A 92 3.83 -0.03 -8.95
CA SER A 92 2.49 -0.05 -9.54
C SER A 92 1.44 -0.14 -8.43
N ASP A 93 0.26 0.41 -8.67
CA ASP A 93 -0.89 0.15 -7.82
C ASP A 93 -1.30 -1.33 -7.89
N TYR A 94 -2.01 -1.80 -6.86
CA TYR A 94 -2.36 -3.19 -6.66
C TYR A 94 -3.88 -3.36 -6.53
N ASN A 95 -4.46 -4.27 -7.31
CA ASN A 95 -5.87 -4.60 -7.17
C ASN A 95 -6.09 -5.54 -6.00
N ALA A 96 -6.50 -4.99 -4.86
CA ALA A 96 -6.84 -5.78 -3.67
C ALA A 96 -8.23 -6.44 -3.75
N MET A 97 -8.97 -6.28 -4.86
CA MET A 97 -10.33 -6.78 -5.12
C MET A 97 -11.43 -6.16 -4.25
N ASN A 98 -11.10 -5.70 -3.06
CA ASN A 98 -12.01 -5.01 -2.17
C ASN A 98 -11.45 -3.62 -1.87
N GLN A 99 -12.33 -2.62 -1.94
CA GLN A 99 -12.01 -1.24 -1.62
C GLN A 99 -11.57 -1.10 -0.15
N ILE A 100 -12.20 -1.87 0.73
CA ILE A 100 -11.96 -1.88 2.19
C ILE A 100 -10.86 -2.87 2.53
N THR A 101 -9.66 -2.54 2.09
CA THR A 101 -8.44 -3.28 2.44
C THR A 101 -7.43 -2.33 3.04
N GLN A 102 -6.71 -2.84 4.04
CA GLN A 102 -5.60 -2.17 4.68
C GLN A 102 -4.31 -2.91 4.30
N THR A 103 -3.69 -2.48 3.20
CA THR A 103 -2.50 -3.15 2.64
C THR A 103 -1.25 -2.46 3.14
N ASN A 104 -0.45 -3.15 3.93
CA ASN A 104 0.83 -2.64 4.43
C ASN A 104 1.94 -2.85 3.39
N PHE A 105 2.73 -1.82 3.18
CA PHE A 105 3.90 -1.83 2.32
C PHE A 105 5.15 -1.52 3.16
N SER A 106 6.25 -2.18 2.81
CA SER A 106 7.54 -1.98 3.46
C SER A 106 8.61 -2.00 2.36
N VAL A 107 9.02 -0.81 1.93
CA VAL A 107 9.78 -0.56 0.71
C VAL A 107 11.20 -0.07 1.06
N GLU A 108 12.22 -0.79 0.59
CA GLU A 108 13.60 -0.35 0.73
C GLU A 108 13.97 0.67 -0.36
N ILE A 109 14.41 1.86 0.06
CA ILE A 109 14.85 2.95 -0.80
C ILE A 109 16.33 3.29 -0.54
N ASN A 110 17.00 3.85 -1.54
CA ASN A 110 18.30 4.50 -1.35
C ASN A 110 18.07 5.98 -1.07
N LEU A 111 18.48 6.46 0.10
CA LEU A 111 18.40 7.88 0.43
C LEU A 111 19.44 8.66 -0.37
N PRO A 112 19.15 9.92 -0.76
CA PRO A 112 20.14 10.78 -1.39
C PRO A 112 21.41 10.89 -0.55
N ASN A 113 22.58 10.85 -1.19
CA ASN A 113 23.87 11.11 -0.53
C ASN A 113 24.09 12.63 -0.35
N GLN A 114 23.11 13.30 0.26
CA GLN A 114 23.11 14.72 0.53
C GLN A 114 22.57 14.92 1.96
N PRO A 115 23.38 15.49 2.88
CA PRO A 115 22.89 15.82 4.20
C PRO A 115 21.88 16.97 4.11
N CYS A 116 20.85 16.92 4.96
CA CYS A 116 19.84 17.96 5.08
C CYS A 116 19.32 17.99 6.52
N ASP A 117 19.32 19.17 7.13
CA ASP A 117 18.68 19.37 8.44
C ASP A 117 17.16 19.39 8.35
N GLU A 118 16.66 19.74 7.15
CA GLU A 118 15.24 19.92 6.83
C GLU A 118 14.99 19.34 5.45
N CYS A 119 14.33 18.20 5.42
CA CYS A 119 13.93 17.53 4.19
C CYS A 119 12.68 16.70 4.41
N VAL A 120 12.02 16.38 3.31
CA VAL A 120 10.73 15.70 3.32
C VAL A 120 10.84 14.43 2.49
N LEU A 121 10.46 13.31 3.11
CA LEU A 121 10.08 12.12 2.37
C LEU A 121 8.56 12.15 2.17
N ARG A 122 8.13 11.85 0.96
CA ARG A 122 6.72 11.79 0.61
C ARG A 122 6.39 10.44 0.00
N VAL A 123 5.30 9.84 0.45
CA VAL A 123 4.61 8.77 -0.26
C VAL A 123 3.40 9.39 -0.97
N ARG A 124 3.30 9.18 -2.28
CA ARG A 124 2.19 9.67 -3.10
C ARG A 124 1.49 8.50 -3.77
N TYR A 125 0.16 8.45 -3.67
CA TYR A 125 -0.66 7.48 -4.38
C TYR A 125 -1.53 8.20 -5.43
N LEU A 126 -1.31 7.88 -6.70
CA LEU A 126 -2.12 8.31 -7.83
C LEU A 126 -2.99 7.12 -8.25
N SER A 127 -4.31 7.14 -8.03
CA SER A 127 -5.18 6.01 -8.43
C SER A 127 -5.56 6.00 -9.89
N ASN A 128 -5.52 7.16 -10.55
CA ASN A 128 -6.13 7.39 -11.86
C ASN A 128 -7.65 7.08 -11.94
N ASN A 129 -8.33 6.81 -10.81
CA ASN A 129 -9.76 6.50 -10.80
C ASN A 129 -10.59 7.78 -11.05
N PRO A 130 -11.29 7.91 -12.19
CA PRO A 130 -12.01 9.15 -12.52
C PRO A 130 -13.25 9.40 -11.64
N LEU A 131 -13.67 8.43 -10.83
CA LEU A 131 -14.80 8.56 -9.90
C LEU A 131 -14.40 9.20 -8.55
N GLU A 132 -13.13 9.55 -8.37
CA GLU A 132 -12.66 10.33 -7.21
C GLU A 132 -13.03 11.82 -7.37
N ASP A 133 -14.20 12.20 -6.86
CA ASP A 133 -14.91 13.41 -7.31
C ASP A 133 -14.54 14.72 -6.56
N ASP A 134 -13.96 14.66 -5.36
CA ASP A 134 -13.86 15.86 -4.50
C ASP A 134 -12.58 16.68 -4.69
N HIS A 135 -11.42 16.04 -4.87
CA HIS A 135 -10.12 16.75 -4.96
C HIS A 135 -9.10 16.05 -5.88
N GLY A 136 -9.57 15.35 -6.91
CA GLY A 136 -8.73 14.64 -7.87
C GLY A 136 -8.27 13.25 -7.40
N THR A 137 -7.33 12.63 -8.11
CA THR A 137 -6.98 11.20 -7.96
C THR A 137 -5.69 10.95 -7.16
N VAL A 138 -5.18 11.96 -6.45
CA VAL A 138 -3.85 11.94 -5.84
C VAL A 138 -3.93 12.11 -4.32
N PHE A 139 -3.09 11.37 -3.61
CA PHE A 139 -3.00 11.37 -2.15
C PHE A 139 -1.55 11.50 -1.74
N HIS A 140 -1.31 12.33 -0.72
CA HIS A 140 0.00 12.77 -0.32
C HIS A 140 0.22 12.55 1.16
N GLN A 141 1.25 11.79 1.52
CA GLN A 141 1.73 11.69 2.90
C GLN A 141 3.17 12.14 2.98
N CYS A 142 3.43 13.18 3.76
CA CYS A 142 4.76 13.72 3.97
C CYS A 142 5.26 13.39 5.37
N SER A 143 6.55 13.16 5.50
CA SER A 143 7.26 12.99 6.76
C SER A 143 8.50 13.87 6.79
N ASP A 144 8.69 14.56 7.90
CA ASP A 144 9.84 15.43 8.12
C ASP A 144 11.03 14.59 8.60
N ILE A 145 12.12 14.65 7.86
CA ILE A 145 13.35 13.91 8.14
C ILE A 145 14.56 14.82 8.22
N LYS A 146 15.63 14.29 8.81
CA LYS A 146 16.97 14.87 8.78
C LYS A 146 17.94 13.83 8.23
N LEU A 147 18.66 14.15 7.16
CA LEU A 147 19.75 13.32 6.66
C LEU A 147 21.07 13.81 7.24
N THR A 148 21.67 13.02 8.12
CA THR A 148 23.00 13.27 8.67
C THR A 148 24.08 12.74 7.74
N GLN A 149 25.21 13.45 7.67
CA GLN A 149 26.35 12.97 6.90
C GLN A 149 26.88 11.67 7.50
N THR A 150 27.17 10.68 6.66
CA THR A 150 27.91 9.50 7.08
C THR A 150 29.32 9.95 7.51
N LEU A 151 29.71 9.77 8.78
CA LEU A 151 31.06 10.09 9.29
C LEU A 151 32.17 9.17 8.75
N ILE A 152 31.86 8.34 7.76
CA ILE A 152 32.77 7.37 7.20
C ILE A 152 33.61 8.07 6.12
N ASN A 153 34.80 8.49 6.56
CA ASN A 153 35.92 8.95 5.74
C ASN A 153 36.40 7.79 4.84
N ILE A 154 35.74 7.52 3.71
CA ILE A 154 36.23 6.54 2.73
C ILE A 154 36.57 7.25 1.42
N LYS A 155 37.87 7.45 1.24
CA LYS A 155 38.51 7.48 -0.08
C LYS A 155 38.29 6.12 -0.76
N ARG A 156 37.22 5.94 -1.54
CA ARG A 156 37.17 4.85 -2.54
C ARG A 156 36.41 5.27 -3.80
N LYS A 157 37.23 5.49 -4.84
CA LYS A 157 37.01 5.36 -6.28
C LYS A 157 35.58 5.07 -6.75
N ASP A 158 34.98 6.10 -7.32
CA ASP A 158 33.94 5.99 -8.34
C ASP A 158 34.50 5.24 -9.56
N LYS A 159 33.87 4.11 -9.91
CA LYS A 159 33.71 3.59 -11.29
C LYS A 159 33.08 2.19 -11.26
N GLU A 160 31.82 2.08 -10.82
CA GLU A 160 30.99 0.91 -11.19
C GLU A 160 29.51 1.10 -10.84
N GLN A 161 28.91 2.25 -11.17
CA GLN A 161 27.48 2.44 -10.93
C GLN A 161 26.78 3.26 -12.02
N GLU A 162 27.09 2.96 -13.27
CA GLU A 162 26.41 3.56 -14.43
C GLU A 162 26.10 2.52 -15.53
N LYS A 163 25.81 1.28 -15.14
CA LYS A 163 25.47 0.20 -16.10
C LYS A 163 24.23 -0.63 -15.74
N ARG A 164 23.40 -0.18 -14.79
CA ARG A 164 22.26 -0.98 -14.31
C ARG A 164 20.88 -0.33 -14.43
N VAL A 165 20.74 0.73 -15.23
CA VAL A 165 19.43 1.37 -15.50
C VAL A 165 18.87 1.00 -16.88
N GLU A 166 19.65 0.36 -17.76
CA GLU A 166 19.26 0.12 -19.16
C GLU A 166 18.68 -1.28 -19.45
N SER A 167 18.18 -2.01 -18.44
CA SER A 167 17.59 -3.35 -18.66
C SER A 167 16.18 -3.55 -18.12
N MET A 168 15.35 -2.50 -18.09
CA MET A 168 13.94 -2.60 -17.68
C MET A 168 12.93 -2.60 -18.83
N ASN A 169 13.35 -2.97 -20.05
CA ASN A 169 12.47 -3.26 -21.18
C ASN A 169 12.76 -4.63 -21.80
N LYS A 170 12.92 -5.68 -20.97
CA LYS A 170 12.66 -7.02 -21.48
C LYS A 170 11.15 -7.19 -21.53
N GLU A 171 10.61 -7.31 -22.74
CA GLU A 171 9.30 -7.92 -22.95
C GLU A 171 9.22 -9.15 -22.05
N ARG A 172 8.19 -9.17 -21.19
CA ARG A 172 7.97 -10.26 -20.25
C ARG A 172 7.63 -11.50 -21.08
N GLN A 173 8.65 -12.30 -21.37
CA GLN A 173 8.45 -13.63 -21.92
C GLN A 173 7.53 -14.40 -20.98
N GLU A 174 6.62 -15.18 -21.56
CA GLU A 174 5.71 -16.07 -20.84
C GLU A 174 6.49 -16.83 -19.75
N ASP A 175 6.05 -16.71 -18.50
CA ASP A 175 6.69 -17.43 -17.41
C ASP A 175 6.12 -18.85 -17.45
N PRO A 176 6.94 -19.91 -17.54
CA PRO A 176 6.43 -21.28 -17.50
C PRO A 176 5.70 -21.60 -16.19
N HIS A 177 5.79 -20.74 -15.17
CA HIS A 177 5.06 -20.84 -13.91
C HIS A 177 3.76 -20.02 -13.88
N ASP A 178 3.35 -19.40 -14.99
CA ASP A 178 2.05 -18.74 -15.12
C ASP A 178 0.93 -19.77 -14.87
N CYS A 179 0.13 -19.56 -13.83
CA CYS A 179 -0.96 -20.49 -13.49
C CYS A 179 -2.17 -19.75 -12.94
N CYS A 180 -3.36 -20.30 -13.15
CA CYS A 180 -4.60 -19.78 -12.58
C CYS A 180 -5.26 -20.85 -11.71
N ILE A 181 -5.94 -20.39 -10.67
CA ILE A 181 -6.89 -21.24 -9.95
C ILE A 181 -8.04 -21.71 -10.88
N PRO A 182 -8.79 -22.75 -10.47
CA PRO A 182 -10.04 -23.11 -11.15
C PRO A 182 -11.04 -21.95 -11.22
N GLU A 183 -11.92 -21.98 -12.23
CA GLU A 183 -12.95 -20.94 -12.44
C GLU A 183 -13.94 -20.85 -11.27
N SER A 184 -14.10 -21.91 -10.49
CA SER A 184 -14.90 -21.89 -9.27
C SER A 184 -14.30 -22.83 -8.25
N TYR A 185 -14.24 -22.39 -6.99
CA TYR A 185 -13.76 -23.23 -5.90
C TYR A 185 -14.29 -22.73 -4.55
N VAL A 186 -14.15 -23.60 -3.55
CA VAL A 186 -14.37 -23.27 -2.14
C VAL A 186 -13.09 -23.63 -1.41
N ASN A 187 -12.53 -22.69 -0.64
CA ASN A 187 -11.33 -22.94 0.14
C ASN A 187 -11.47 -22.38 1.56
N SER A 188 -10.90 -23.07 2.53
CA SER A 188 -10.78 -22.56 3.89
C SER A 188 -9.47 -21.81 4.05
N PHE A 189 -9.44 -20.80 4.91
CA PHE A 189 -8.23 -20.05 5.22
C PHE A 189 -8.08 -19.81 6.72
N PHE A 190 -6.85 -19.51 7.10
CA PHE A 190 -6.48 -19.10 8.44
C PHE A 190 -5.33 -18.09 8.34
N HIS A 191 -5.41 -17.01 9.11
CA HIS A 191 -4.49 -15.88 9.10
C HIS A 191 -4.18 -15.46 10.54
N ILE A 192 -2.89 -15.34 10.88
CA ILE A 192 -2.41 -14.83 12.17
C ILE A 192 -1.55 -13.60 11.91
N ILE A 193 -1.76 -12.55 12.71
CA ILE A 193 -0.85 -11.41 12.84
C ILE A 193 -0.35 -11.39 14.29
N PRO A 194 0.82 -11.99 14.60
CA PRO A 194 1.29 -12.17 15.97
C PRO A 194 1.49 -10.84 16.72
N ALA A 195 1.98 -9.81 16.03
CA ALA A 195 2.30 -8.50 16.60
C ALA A 195 1.11 -7.81 17.30
N ILE A 196 -0.13 -8.18 16.96
CA ILE A 196 -1.36 -7.61 17.55
C ILE A 196 -2.31 -8.69 18.10
N ASP A 197 -1.82 -9.93 18.27
CA ASP A 197 -2.62 -11.11 18.65
C ASP A 197 -3.94 -11.23 17.87
N PHE A 198 -3.88 -10.98 16.57
CA PHE A 198 -5.04 -11.07 15.69
C PHE A 198 -5.07 -12.41 14.97
N ARG A 199 -6.22 -13.07 15.00
CA ARG A 199 -6.48 -14.34 14.33
C ARG A 199 -7.75 -14.23 13.51
N SER A 200 -7.71 -14.72 12.29
CA SER A 200 -8.84 -14.75 11.37
C SER A 200 -8.90 -16.09 10.68
N GLU A 201 -10.08 -16.69 10.61
CA GLU A 201 -10.30 -17.96 9.93
C GLU A 201 -11.61 -17.94 9.17
N GLY A 202 -11.73 -18.74 8.12
CA GLY A 202 -12.93 -18.65 7.32
C GLY A 202 -12.96 -19.49 6.06
N VAL A 203 -13.94 -19.20 5.22
CA VAL A 203 -14.17 -19.87 3.94
C VAL A 203 -14.39 -18.84 2.85
N ILE A 204 -13.69 -19.04 1.74
CA ILE A 204 -13.83 -18.27 0.51
C ILE A 204 -14.59 -19.13 -0.50
N TYR A 205 -15.61 -18.53 -1.09
CA TYR A 205 -16.35 -19.06 -2.22
C TYR A 205 -16.08 -18.14 -3.40
N TYR A 206 -15.55 -18.68 -4.48
CA TYR A 206 -15.15 -17.91 -5.66
C TYR A 206 -15.83 -18.46 -6.90
N ASP A 207 -16.44 -17.58 -7.69
CA ASP A 207 -17.06 -17.91 -8.96
C ASP A 207 -16.68 -16.87 -10.02
N LYS A 208 -15.77 -17.28 -10.92
CA LYS A 208 -15.30 -16.47 -12.04
C LYS A 208 -16.37 -16.18 -13.08
N LYS A 209 -17.25 -17.14 -13.36
CA LYS A 209 -18.27 -16.96 -14.41
C LYS A 209 -19.30 -15.94 -13.98
N ALA A 210 -19.72 -16.01 -12.71
CA ALA A 210 -20.63 -15.03 -12.12
C ALA A 210 -19.94 -13.71 -11.75
N LYS A 211 -18.60 -13.68 -11.72
CA LYS A 211 -17.78 -12.61 -11.12
C LYS A 211 -18.28 -12.28 -9.71
N GLN A 212 -18.39 -13.33 -8.89
CA GLN A 212 -18.86 -13.25 -7.52
C GLN A 212 -17.88 -13.91 -6.57
N MET A 213 -17.78 -13.34 -5.38
CA MET A 213 -17.02 -13.91 -4.28
C MET A 213 -17.82 -13.78 -2.99
N ARG A 214 -17.77 -14.80 -2.14
CA ARG A 214 -18.27 -14.73 -0.76
C ARG A 214 -17.15 -15.08 0.18
N VAL A 215 -17.01 -14.32 1.25
CA VAL A 215 -16.12 -14.64 2.36
C VAL A 215 -16.95 -14.76 3.62
N THR A 216 -16.85 -15.90 4.29
CA THR A 216 -17.28 -16.06 5.67
C THR A 216 -16.04 -16.04 6.53
N VAL A 217 -15.95 -15.11 7.49
CA VAL A 217 -14.76 -14.90 8.31
C VAL A 217 -15.12 -14.77 9.78
N VAL A 218 -14.34 -15.44 10.63
CA VAL A 218 -14.37 -15.40 12.08
C VAL A 218 -13.06 -14.76 12.54
N ASN A 219 -13.15 -13.61 13.21
CA ASN A 219 -12.01 -12.93 13.80
C ASN A 219 -12.01 -13.16 15.32
N ASN A 220 -10.84 -13.50 15.88
CA ASN A 220 -10.58 -13.68 17.31
C ASN A 220 -11.63 -14.54 18.07
N GLY A 221 -12.11 -15.60 17.42
CA GLY A 221 -13.10 -16.52 17.98
C GLY A 221 -14.56 -16.10 17.78
N GLY A 222 -14.80 -14.97 17.10
CA GLY A 222 -16.12 -14.59 16.56
C GLY A 222 -17.12 -14.11 17.59
N ARG A 223 -16.66 -13.73 18.79
CA ARG A 223 -17.54 -13.40 19.91
C ARG A 223 -17.81 -11.91 20.05
N GLY A 224 -17.06 -11.06 19.37
CA GLY A 224 -17.25 -9.61 19.39
C GLY A 224 -18.20 -9.10 18.29
N ASN A 225 -18.33 -7.77 18.23
CA ASN A 225 -19.10 -7.06 17.20
C ASN A 225 -18.22 -6.13 16.35
N THR A 226 -16.90 -6.23 16.48
CA THR A 226 -15.96 -5.32 15.83
C THR A 226 -15.26 -6.06 14.70
N THR A 227 -14.73 -5.33 13.73
CA THR A 227 -13.87 -5.92 12.69
C THR A 227 -12.72 -6.76 13.25
N TYR A 228 -12.32 -6.55 14.51
CA TYR A 228 -11.26 -7.29 15.18
C TYR A 228 -11.71 -8.54 15.95
N ASP A 229 -13.00 -8.67 16.26
CA ASP A 229 -13.55 -9.82 16.97
C ASP A 229 -15.02 -9.94 16.56
N GLY A 230 -15.36 -10.96 15.77
CA GLY A 230 -16.71 -11.12 15.22
C GLY A 230 -16.82 -12.12 14.07
N LEU A 231 -18.05 -12.44 13.68
CA LEU A 231 -18.38 -13.29 12.53
C LEU A 231 -19.02 -12.43 11.44
N PHE A 232 -18.41 -12.46 10.25
CA PHE A 232 -18.79 -11.62 9.12
C PHE A 232 -19.03 -12.45 7.87
N HIS A 233 -20.07 -12.08 7.14
CA HIS A 233 -20.31 -12.56 5.79
C HIS A 233 -20.16 -11.38 4.83
N MET A 234 -19.29 -11.56 3.85
CA MET A 234 -19.06 -10.58 2.79
C MET A 234 -19.52 -11.20 1.48
N TRP A 235 -20.48 -10.57 0.79
CA TRP A 235 -20.89 -10.96 -0.55
C TRP A 235 -20.47 -9.88 -1.53
N MET A 236 -19.66 -10.27 -2.50
CA MET A 236 -19.05 -9.38 -3.46
C MET A 236 -19.57 -9.74 -4.84
N ASN A 237 -20.29 -8.81 -5.47
CA ASN A 237 -20.76 -8.94 -6.84
C ASN A 237 -20.09 -7.89 -7.71
N PHE A 238 -19.02 -8.32 -8.39
CA PHE A 238 -18.16 -7.47 -9.21
C PHE A 238 -18.82 -7.05 -10.52
N THR A 239 -19.88 -7.73 -10.96
CA THR A 239 -20.71 -7.26 -12.08
C THR A 239 -21.49 -6.00 -11.69
N SER A 240 -21.94 -5.92 -10.43
CA SER A 240 -22.65 -4.75 -9.90
C SER A 240 -21.75 -3.71 -9.22
N GLY A 241 -20.47 -4.04 -8.95
CA GLY A 241 -19.56 -3.19 -8.18
C GLY A 241 -19.92 -3.04 -6.69
N LYS A 242 -20.70 -3.98 -6.13
CA LYS A 242 -21.25 -3.90 -4.77
C LYS A 242 -20.73 -5.01 -3.87
N GLN A 243 -20.35 -4.63 -2.65
CA GLN A 243 -20.06 -5.53 -1.54
C GLN A 243 -21.08 -5.35 -0.43
N TYR A 244 -21.73 -6.44 -0.03
CA TYR A 244 -22.58 -6.50 1.16
C TYR A 244 -21.76 -7.08 2.30
N TYR A 245 -21.59 -6.32 3.37
CA TYR A 245 -20.90 -6.73 4.58
C TYR A 245 -21.94 -6.94 5.69
N TYR A 246 -22.07 -8.16 6.17
CA TYR A 246 -23.02 -8.52 7.20
C TYR A 246 -22.31 -8.96 8.46
N ASN A 247 -22.59 -8.25 9.55
CA ASN A 247 -22.15 -8.64 10.89
C ASN A 247 -23.21 -9.55 11.50
N TYR A 248 -22.85 -10.82 11.70
CA TYR A 248 -23.80 -11.86 12.11
C TYR A 248 -24.35 -11.61 13.53
N ARG A 249 -23.55 -10.98 14.41
CA ARG A 249 -23.90 -10.89 15.83
C ARG A 249 -24.89 -9.78 16.14
N ASN A 250 -24.78 -8.65 15.47
CA ASN A 250 -25.72 -7.53 15.64
C ASN A 250 -26.78 -7.46 14.52
N GLY A 251 -26.67 -8.30 13.49
CA GLY A 251 -27.58 -8.33 12.35
C GLY A 251 -27.50 -7.10 11.44
N THR A 252 -26.42 -6.32 11.50
CA THR A 252 -26.26 -5.14 10.63
C THR A 252 -25.71 -5.53 9.27
N CYS A 253 -26.17 -4.82 8.24
CA CYS A 253 -25.73 -4.99 6.86
C CYS A 253 -25.29 -3.62 6.32
N ASP A 254 -24.04 -3.55 5.89
CA ASP A 254 -23.43 -2.37 5.30
C ASP A 254 -23.16 -2.62 3.81
N LEU A 255 -23.36 -1.59 3.00
CA LEU A 255 -23.11 -1.62 1.56
C LEU A 255 -21.85 -0.82 1.25
N TYR A 256 -20.90 -1.47 0.58
CA TYR A 256 -19.64 -0.89 0.16
C TYR A 256 -19.44 -1.03 -1.35
N GLY A 257 -18.55 -0.20 -1.89
CA GLY A 257 -18.05 -0.35 -3.25
C GLY A 257 -17.09 -1.53 -3.34
N LEU A 258 -17.01 -2.12 -4.53
CA LEU A 258 -15.95 -3.04 -4.90
C LEU A 258 -14.98 -2.39 -5.88
N ASP A 259 -13.74 -2.85 -5.82
CA ASP A 259 -12.86 -2.73 -6.98
C ASP A 259 -13.35 -3.68 -8.09
N TYR A 260 -12.60 -3.74 -9.17
CA TYR A 260 -12.94 -4.61 -10.30
C TYR A 260 -12.47 -6.04 -10.08
N TRP A 261 -13.16 -6.96 -10.75
CA TRP A 261 -12.80 -8.37 -10.80
C TRP A 261 -11.36 -8.59 -11.30
N ASN A 262 -10.62 -9.43 -10.59
CA ASN A 262 -9.29 -9.91 -10.92
C ASN A 262 -9.31 -11.44 -10.85
N ASP A 263 -8.80 -12.06 -11.90
CA ASP A 263 -8.58 -13.50 -11.87
C ASP A 263 -7.41 -13.80 -10.92
N TRP A 264 -7.58 -14.80 -10.06
CA TRP A 264 -6.50 -15.21 -9.16
C TRP A 264 -5.51 -16.09 -9.94
N CYS A 265 -4.62 -15.42 -10.66
CA CYS A 265 -3.61 -16.05 -11.48
C CYS A 265 -2.24 -15.58 -11.07
N PHE A 266 -1.31 -16.50 -10.88
CA PHE A 266 0.09 -16.20 -10.63
C PHE A 266 0.86 -16.06 -11.94
N GLY A 267 1.87 -15.18 -11.94
CA GLY A 267 2.90 -15.14 -12.98
C GLY A 267 2.93 -13.88 -13.87
N ASN A 268 3.92 -13.81 -14.76
CA ASN A 268 4.29 -12.61 -15.53
C ASN A 268 3.19 -12.17 -16.49
N LYS A 269 2.49 -13.14 -17.11
CA LYS A 269 1.36 -12.90 -18.02
C LYS A 269 0.23 -12.13 -17.34
N TYR A 270 0.03 -12.37 -16.05
CA TYR A 270 -1.02 -11.73 -15.26
C TYR A 270 -0.53 -10.53 -14.47
N ASN A 271 0.74 -10.14 -14.62
CA ASN A 271 1.41 -9.12 -13.82
C ASN A 271 1.37 -9.44 -12.30
N GLN A 272 1.36 -10.73 -11.95
CA GLN A 272 1.25 -11.27 -10.59
C GLN A 272 2.40 -12.24 -10.26
N SER A 273 3.58 -12.07 -10.86
CA SER A 273 4.76 -12.94 -10.64
C SER A 273 5.61 -12.54 -9.44
N SER A 274 6.61 -13.39 -9.15
CA SER A 274 7.57 -13.22 -8.07
C SER A 274 8.36 -11.91 -8.09
N PHE A 275 8.36 -11.11 -9.16
CA PHE A 275 8.94 -9.75 -9.07
C PHE A 275 8.19 -8.88 -8.04
N TRP A 276 6.91 -9.16 -7.80
CA TRP A 276 6.14 -8.60 -6.70
C TRP A 276 6.46 -9.26 -5.36
N PHE A 277 6.51 -10.59 -5.31
CA PHE A 277 6.79 -11.31 -4.06
C PHE A 277 8.24 -11.17 -3.59
N ASP A 278 9.24 -11.05 -4.46
CA ASP A 278 10.65 -10.84 -4.11
C ASP A 278 10.90 -9.38 -3.67
N LYS A 279 10.12 -8.41 -4.18
CA LYS A 279 10.02 -7.08 -3.56
C LYS A 279 9.34 -7.13 -2.19
N MET A 280 8.38 -8.04 -2.00
CA MET A 280 7.80 -8.32 -0.67
C MET A 280 8.67 -9.24 0.22
N LYS A 281 9.63 -10.01 -0.28
CA LYS A 281 10.51 -10.86 0.57
C LYS A 281 11.57 -10.06 1.33
N ASN A 282 11.82 -8.81 0.94
CA ASN A 282 12.51 -7.84 1.79
C ASN A 282 11.59 -7.26 2.89
N THR A 283 10.34 -7.69 2.94
CA THR A 283 9.49 -7.60 4.12
C THR A 283 9.68 -8.89 4.91
N SER A 284 10.46 -8.80 5.99
CA SER A 284 10.45 -9.85 7.00
C SER A 284 9.00 -10.01 7.46
N PRO A 285 8.47 -11.24 7.59
CA PRO A 285 7.41 -11.46 8.55
C PRO A 285 8.01 -11.08 9.90
N VAL A 286 7.53 -9.98 10.48
CA VAL A 286 7.78 -9.73 11.91
C VAL A 286 6.97 -10.81 12.63
N TYR A 287 7.68 -11.82 13.11
CA TYR A 287 7.16 -12.93 13.91
C TYR A 287 6.49 -12.44 15.19
#